data_AF-G5HQH7-F1
#
_entry.id   AF-G5HQH7-F1
#
_cell.length_a   1.000
_cell.length_b   1.000
_cell.length_c   1.000
_cell.angle_alpha   90.00
_cell.angle_beta   90.00
_cell.angle_gamma   90.00
#
_symmetry.space_group_name_H-M   'P 1'
#
loop_
_entity.id
_entity.type
_entity.pdbx_description
1 polymer ?
#
loop_
_entity_poly.entity_id
_entity_poly.type
_entity_poly.pdbx_seq_one_letter_code
_entity_poly.pdbx_strand_id
1 'polypeptide(L)'
;MSSIKYPTSARNLIQAIKDKVVTVTSIELYHKDEDRTESITSETFISDLEFYDESGIFADSIDFKYLRAGKENLLVQIGNMSPFCDRSIAVSLQVNDGISMDDVETQFREELFFQKSA
;
A
#
# COMPACT_ATOMS: atom_id res chain seq x y z
N MET A 1 2.16 -17.70 -11.78
CA MET A 1 0.86 -17.06 -12.07
C MET A 1 1.09 -15.56 -12.03
N SER A 2 0.69 -14.82 -13.06
CA SER A 2 0.78 -13.36 -13.01
C SER A 2 -0.32 -12.87 -12.06
N SER A 3 0.07 -12.41 -10.87
CA SER A 3 -0.86 -11.80 -9.93
C SER A 3 -1.26 -10.43 -10.48
N ILE A 4 -2.55 -10.23 -10.76
CA ILE A 4 -3.06 -8.93 -11.23
C ILE A 4 -2.86 -7.92 -10.10
N LYS A 5 -2.19 -6.81 -10.42
CA LYS A 5 -1.95 -5.69 -9.51
C LYS A 5 -2.97 -4.58 -9.79
N TYR A 6 -3.64 -4.10 -8.75
CA TYR A 6 -4.63 -3.02 -8.84
C TYR A 6 -4.08 -1.73 -8.23
N PRO A 7 -4.37 -0.56 -8.80
CA PRO A 7 -4.00 0.71 -8.18
C PRO A 7 -4.72 0.93 -6.84
N THR A 8 -4.09 1.68 -5.94
CA THR A 8 -4.66 2.26 -4.71
C THR A 8 -3.96 3.61 -4.44
N SER A 9 -4.18 4.24 -3.29
CA SER A 9 -3.50 5.47 -2.84
C SER A 9 -2.90 5.30 -1.44
N ALA A 10 -2.00 6.21 -1.06
CA ALA A 10 -1.48 6.29 0.32
C ALA A 10 -2.64 6.45 1.31
N ARG A 11 -3.56 7.38 1.02
CA ARG A 11 -4.74 7.65 1.83
C ARG A 11 -5.65 6.44 2.04
N ASN A 12 -5.96 5.70 0.97
CA ASN A 12 -6.78 4.47 1.08
C ASN A 12 -6.11 3.44 1.99
N LEU A 13 -4.78 3.29 1.89
CA LEU A 13 -4.02 2.39 2.76
C LEU A 13 -4.04 2.86 4.22
N ILE A 14 -3.80 4.16 4.48
CA ILE A 14 -3.89 4.75 5.82
C ILE A 14 -5.27 4.51 6.42
N GLN A 15 -6.33 4.79 5.67
CA GLN A 15 -7.71 4.64 6.13
C GLN A 15 -8.04 3.18 6.46
N ALA A 16 -7.63 2.23 5.62
CA ALA A 16 -7.84 0.81 5.88
C ALA A 16 -7.14 0.31 7.16
N ILE A 17 -5.95 0.85 7.47
CA ILE A 17 -5.24 0.56 8.71
C ILE A 17 -5.95 1.19 9.91
N LYS A 18 -6.35 2.47 9.81
CA LYS A 18 -7.03 3.22 10.89
C LYS A 18 -8.39 2.62 11.24
N ASP A 19 -9.17 2.25 10.23
CA ASP A 19 -10.50 1.63 10.40
C ASP A 19 -10.42 0.15 10.80
N LYS A 20 -9.20 -0.40 10.95
CA LYS A 20 -8.97 -1.79 11.30
C LYS A 20 -9.65 -2.74 10.31
N VAL A 21 -9.69 -2.37 9.04
CA VAL A 21 -10.09 -3.25 7.93
C VAL A 21 -8.97 -4.28 7.69
N VAL A 22 -7.73 -3.84 7.83
CA VAL A 22 -6.52 -4.67 7.72
C VAL A 22 -5.55 -4.39 8.87
N THR A 23 -4.62 -5.32 9.10
CA THR A 23 -3.47 -5.16 9.98
C THR A 23 -2.19 -5.36 9.19
N VAL A 24 -1.18 -4.53 9.45
CA VAL A 24 0.16 -4.68 8.85
C VAL A 24 0.92 -5.80 9.54
N THR A 25 1.38 -6.79 8.77
CA THR A 25 2.10 -7.96 9.28
C THR A 25 3.60 -7.90 9.04
N SER A 26 4.04 -7.27 7.95
CA SER A 26 5.45 -6.96 7.70
C SER A 26 5.60 -5.80 6.71
N ILE A 27 6.72 -5.10 6.82
CA ILE A 27 7.14 -4.07 5.87
C ILE A 27 8.59 -4.37 5.47
N GLU A 28 8.82 -4.46 4.17
CA GLU A 28 10.12 -4.70 3.57
C GLU A 28 10.48 -3.55 2.64
N LEU A 29 11.62 -2.92 2.88
CA LEU A 29 12.24 -1.93 2.02
C LEU A 29 13.32 -2.59 1.18
N TYR A 30 13.13 -2.60 -0.13
CA TYR A 30 14.11 -3.13 -1.08
C TYR A 30 14.95 -2.02 -1.69
N HIS A 31 16.27 -2.18 -1.63
CA HIS A 31 17.28 -1.32 -2.25
C HIS A 31 17.73 -1.97 -3.56
N LYS A 32 17.25 -1.45 -4.69
CA LYS A 32 17.44 -2.05 -6.02
C LYS A 32 18.91 -2.11 -6.44
N ASP A 33 19.70 -1.11 -6.07
CA ASP A 33 21.12 -1.02 -6.44
C ASP A 33 22.01 -1.94 -5.59
N GLU A 34 21.58 -2.25 -4.37
CA GLU A 34 22.36 -3.01 -3.38
C GLU A 34 21.91 -4.47 -3.27
N ASP A 35 20.82 -4.84 -3.96
CA ASP A 35 20.10 -6.11 -3.80
C ASP A 35 19.88 -6.48 -2.32
N ARG A 36 19.45 -5.47 -1.54
CA ARG A 36 19.35 -5.55 -0.08
C ARG A 36 17.93 -5.25 0.37
N THR A 37 17.44 -6.04 1.32
CA THR A 37 16.12 -5.84 1.94
C THR A 37 16.29 -5.52 3.42
N GLU A 38 15.56 -4.51 3.89
CA GLU A 38 15.47 -4.12 5.30
C GLU A 38 14.03 -4.24 5.80
N SER A 39 13.85 -4.66 7.05
CA SER A 39 12.52 -4.66 7.69
C SER A 39 12.29 -3.33 8.41
N ILE A 40 11.10 -2.75 8.24
CA ILE A 40 10.68 -1.51 8.91
C ILE A 40 9.58 -1.83 9.92
N THR A 41 9.51 -1.08 11.02
CA THR A 41 8.40 -1.20 11.98
C THR A 41 7.14 -0.55 11.44
N SER A 42 5.98 -1.09 11.82
CA SER A 42 4.68 -0.56 11.39
C SER A 42 4.49 0.90 11.81
N GLU A 43 4.99 1.30 12.99
CA GLU A 43 4.88 2.68 13.49
C GLU A 43 5.65 3.66 12.62
N THR A 44 6.88 3.32 12.24
CA THR A 44 7.72 4.17 11.36
C THR A 44 7.07 4.28 9.98
N PHE A 45 6.65 3.14 9.43
CA PHE A 45 5.99 3.11 8.13
C PHE A 45 4.71 3.96 8.09
N ILE A 46 3.84 3.83 9.10
CA ILE A 46 2.58 4.60 9.15
C ILE A 46 2.87 6.09 9.28
N SER A 47 3.83 6.49 10.14
CA SER A 47 4.21 7.90 10.30
C SER A 47 4.73 8.51 8.99
N ASP A 48 5.59 7.81 8.27
CA ASP A 48 6.14 8.29 6.99
C ASP A 48 5.05 8.34 5.90
N LEU A 49 4.14 7.37 5.90
CA LEU A 49 3.02 7.32 4.96
C LEU A 49 2.02 8.47 5.18
N GLU A 50 1.72 8.80 6.45
CA GLU A 50 0.87 9.95 6.80
C GLU A 50 1.52 11.27 6.37
N PHE A 51 2.82 11.45 6.63
CA PHE A 51 3.54 12.62 6.16
C PHE A 51 3.53 12.73 4.61
N TYR A 52 3.65 11.60 3.92
CA TYR A 52 3.54 11.56 2.46
C TYR A 52 2.14 11.97 1.96
N ASP A 53 1.07 11.49 2.58
CA ASP A 53 -0.30 11.88 2.26
C ASP A 53 -0.54 13.38 2.50
N GLU A 54 0.03 13.94 3.57
CA GLU A 54 -0.05 15.36 3.90
C GLU A 54 0.83 16.26 3.01
N SER A 55 1.72 15.68 2.20
CA SER A 55 2.67 16.43 1.35
C SER A 55 2.00 17.15 0.16
N GLY A 56 0.69 16.97 -0.03
CA GLY A 56 -0.10 17.66 -1.05
C GLY A 56 0.27 17.20 -2.45
N ILE A 57 0.90 18.07 -3.24
CA ILE A 57 1.19 17.80 -4.66
C ILE A 57 2.08 16.57 -4.89
N PHE A 58 2.83 16.13 -3.87
CA PHE A 58 3.71 14.97 -3.99
C PHE A 58 3.03 13.65 -3.62
N ALA A 59 1.85 13.67 -2.97
CA ALA A 59 1.12 12.47 -2.52
C ALA A 59 0.65 11.58 -3.68
N ASP A 60 0.57 12.12 -4.89
CA ASP A 60 0.18 11.41 -6.11
C ASP A 60 1.38 10.99 -6.99
N SER A 61 2.62 11.27 -6.55
CA SER A 61 3.82 11.09 -7.38
C SER A 61 4.38 9.66 -7.41
N ILE A 62 4.00 8.81 -6.45
CA ILE A 62 4.52 7.45 -6.31
C ILE A 62 3.39 6.45 -6.62
N ASP A 63 3.73 5.36 -7.29
CA ASP A 63 2.76 4.31 -7.56
C ASP A 63 2.47 3.47 -6.32
N PHE A 64 1.19 3.31 -5.97
CA PHE A 64 0.70 2.36 -4.99
C PHE A 64 -0.14 1.30 -5.70
N LYS A 65 0.24 0.04 -5.58
CA LYS A 65 -0.51 -1.09 -6.13
C LYS A 65 -0.66 -2.20 -5.14
N TYR A 66 -1.80 -2.87 -5.14
CA TYR A 66 -2.05 -4.01 -4.28
C TYR A 66 -2.42 -5.26 -5.10
N LEU A 67 -2.18 -6.42 -4.51
CA LEU A 67 -2.64 -7.71 -5.02
C LEU A 67 -3.07 -8.62 -3.88
N ARG A 68 -3.95 -9.59 -4.17
CA ARG A 68 -4.27 -10.67 -3.23
C ARG A 68 -3.09 -11.64 -3.16
N ALA A 69 -2.57 -11.87 -1.96
CA ALA A 69 -1.48 -12.81 -1.67
C ALA A 69 -2.01 -14.13 -1.05
N GLY A 70 -3.29 -14.16 -0.67
CA GLY A 70 -3.99 -15.34 -0.14
C GLY A 70 -5.47 -15.03 0.07
N LYS A 71 -6.18 -15.92 0.79
CA LYS A 71 -7.60 -15.73 1.11
C LYS A 71 -7.85 -14.47 1.96
N GLU A 72 -6.97 -14.24 2.92
CA GLU A 72 -7.06 -13.16 3.92
C GLU A 72 -5.77 -12.30 3.93
N ASN A 73 -4.93 -12.43 2.90
CA ASN A 73 -3.65 -11.74 2.82
C ASN A 73 -3.57 -10.87 1.57
N LEU A 74 -3.04 -9.66 1.71
CA LEU A 74 -2.73 -8.75 0.62
C LEU A 74 -1.26 -8.35 0.65
N LEU A 75 -0.75 -7.97 -0.50
CA LEU A 75 0.55 -7.32 -0.64
C LEU A 75 0.34 -5.97 -1.32
N VAL A 76 0.79 -4.89 -0.67
CA VAL A 76 0.90 -3.57 -1.29
C VAL A 76 2.34 -3.34 -1.70
N GLN A 77 2.54 -2.86 -2.92
CA GLN A 77 3.81 -2.48 -3.49
C GLN A 77 3.80 -0.99 -3.78
N ILE A 78 4.84 -0.30 -3.32
CA ILE A 78 4.97 1.15 -3.40
C ILE A 78 6.27 1.47 -4.13
N GLY A 79 6.23 2.30 -5.17
CA GLY A 79 7.40 2.70 -5.97
C GLY A 79 7.99 1.57 -6.83
N ASN A 80 7.34 0.40 -6.88
CA ASN A 80 7.89 -0.79 -7.53
C ASN A 80 7.83 -0.69 -9.06
N MET A 81 6.92 0.10 -9.63
CA MET A 81 6.80 0.22 -11.09
C MET A 81 7.68 1.32 -11.68
N SER A 82 8.19 2.24 -10.84
CA SER A 82 9.13 3.25 -11.29
C SER A 82 10.51 2.62 -11.53
N PRO A 83 11.07 2.72 -12.75
CA PRO A 83 12.45 2.30 -13.02
C PRO A 83 13.49 3.26 -12.41
N PHE A 84 13.05 4.43 -11.93
CA PHE A 84 13.92 5.47 -11.36
C PHE A 84 13.86 5.54 -9.83
N CYS A 85 13.01 4.73 -9.19
CA CYS A 85 13.01 4.61 -7.74
C CYS A 85 14.04 3.56 -7.33
N ASP A 86 15.15 3.98 -6.73
CA ASP A 86 16.20 3.09 -6.21
C ASP A 86 15.70 2.24 -5.03
N ARG A 87 14.59 2.66 -4.41
CA ARG A 87 13.92 1.98 -3.31
C ARG A 87 12.48 1.65 -3.66
N SER A 88 12.02 0.48 -3.23
CA SER A 88 10.61 0.09 -3.30
C SER A 88 10.19 -0.55 -1.99
N ILE A 89 8.91 -0.42 -1.65
CA ILE A 89 8.38 -0.91 -0.37
C ILE A 89 7.35 -2.01 -0.67
N ALA A 90 7.44 -3.10 0.07
CA ALA A 90 6.49 -4.20 0.09
C ALA A 90 5.83 -4.25 1.48
N VAL A 91 4.51 -4.14 1.54
CA VAL A 91 3.73 -4.13 2.77
C VAL A 91 2.81 -5.34 2.76
N SER A 92 3.06 -6.29 3.66
CA SER A 92 2.19 -7.44 3.85
C SER A 92 1.07 -7.06 4.81
N LEU A 93 -0.15 -7.37 4.40
CA LEU A 93 -1.37 -7.04 5.14
C LEU A 93 -2.19 -8.31 5.36
N GLN A 94 -2.86 -8.36 6.51
CA GLN A 94 -3.86 -9.36 6.83
C GLN A 94 -5.23 -8.69 7.00
N VAL A 95 -6.26 -9.28 6.41
CA VAL A 95 -7.66 -8.86 6.60
C VAL A 95 -8.08 -9.21 8.02
N ASN A 96 -8.72 -8.27 8.72
CA ASN A 96 -9.16 -8.48 10.10
C ASN A 96 -10.44 -9.34 10.17
N ASP A 97 -10.66 -9.98 11.32
CA ASP A 97 -11.80 -10.86 11.54
C ASP A 97 -13.14 -10.16 11.30
N GLY A 98 -14.03 -10.82 10.56
CA GLY A 98 -15.37 -10.30 10.25
C GLY A 98 -15.41 -9.32 9.08
N ILE A 99 -14.27 -8.99 8.46
CA ILE A 99 -14.18 -8.18 7.25
C ILE A 99 -14.05 -9.08 6.01
N SER A 100 -14.81 -8.78 4.96
CA SER A 100 -14.67 -9.52 3.70
C SER A 100 -13.57 -8.91 2.83
N MET A 101 -12.96 -9.71 1.96
CA MET A 101 -11.98 -9.20 0.98
C MET A 101 -12.61 -8.16 0.04
N ASP A 102 -13.91 -8.24 -0.23
CA ASP A 102 -14.60 -7.28 -1.10
C ASP A 102 -14.77 -5.92 -0.40
N ASP A 103 -14.94 -5.90 0.93
CA ASP A 103 -14.93 -4.66 1.73
C ASP A 103 -13.55 -4.00 1.67
N VAL A 104 -12.47 -4.80 1.81
CA VAL A 104 -11.09 -4.32 1.71
C VAL A 104 -10.83 -3.72 0.33
N GLU A 105 -11.24 -4.41 -0.74
CA GLU A 105 -11.05 -3.91 -2.11
C GLU A 105 -11.88 -2.67 -2.42
N THR A 106 -13.05 -2.53 -1.78
CA THR A 106 -13.85 -1.30 -1.86
C THR A 106 -13.09 -0.13 -1.23
N GLN A 107 -12.57 -0.31 0.00
CA GLN A 107 -11.74 0.68 0.69
C GLN A 107 -10.51 1.07 -0.12
N PHE A 108 -9.84 0.10 -0.75
CA PHE A 108 -8.61 0.32 -1.51
C PHE A 108 -8.83 1.05 -2.84
N ARG A 109 -10.08 1.17 -3.29
CA ARG A 109 -10.39 1.84 -4.56
C ARG A 109 -11.16 3.15 -4.37
N GLU A 110 -11.57 3.48 -3.16
CA GLU A 110 -12.49 4.58 -2.85
C GLU A 110 -12.08 5.90 -3.51
N GLU A 111 -10.85 6.37 -3.27
CA GLU A 111 -10.37 7.63 -3.85
C GLU A 111 -10.10 7.63 -5.35
N LEU A 112 -9.80 6.47 -5.95
CA LEU A 112 -9.56 6.38 -7.39
C LEU A 112 -10.81 6.73 -8.20
N PHE A 113 -11.99 6.67 -7.59
CA PHE A 113 -13.25 7.04 -8.22
C PHE A 113 -13.60 8.53 -8.08
N PHE A 114 -12.98 9.26 -7.15
CA PHE A 114 -13.22 10.70 -6.96
C PHE A 114 -12.42 11.60 -7.92
N GLN A 115 -11.29 11.11 -8.46
CA GLN A 115 -10.50 11.84 -9.46
C GLN A 115 -11.19 11.96 -10.85
N LYS A 116 -12.41 11.40 -11.02
CA LYS A 116 -13.19 11.52 -12.28
C LYS A 116 -14.10 12.76 -12.36
N SER A 117 -14.11 13.62 -11.35
CA SER A 117 -14.94 14.83 -11.30
C SER A 117 -14.09 16.09 -11.13
N ALA A 118 -13.35 16.45 -12.19
CA ALA A 118 -12.77 17.78 -12.37
C ALA A 118 -12.80 18.14 -13.85
#